data_AF-A0ABD2UZF5-F1
#
_entry.id   AF-A0ABD2UZF5-F1
#
_cell.length_a   1.000
_cell.length_b   1.000
_cell.length_c   1.000
_cell.angle_alpha   90.00
_cell.angle_beta   90.00
_cell.angle_gamma   90.00
#
_symmetry.space_group_name_H-M   'P 1'
#
loop_
_entity.id
_entity.type
_entity.pdbx_description
1 polymer ?
#
loop_
_entity_poly.entity_id
_entity_poly.type
_entity_poly.pdbx_seq_one_letter_code
_entity_poly.pdbx_strand_id
1 'polypeptide(L)'
;MPFFKYAENEPRLNHLFNEAMASDTRLVMTVLIQNGKGLIFQGLKSLVDVGGGTGTIAKAIADTFPQINCTFFDLPHVIEGLEGSKNLRFVGRDMFNSIPSANTILLKWILHDWSDGDCIKILKKCKEAIPRRMEER
;
A
#
# COMPACT_ATOMS: atom_id res chain seq x y z
N MET A 1 12.53 -0.18 -21.36
CA MET A 1 11.96 -1.21 -20.48
C MET A 1 11.45 -0.49 -19.23
N PRO A 2 10.20 -0.68 -18.78
CA PRO A 2 9.69 0.02 -17.60
C PRO A 2 10.56 -0.28 -16.38
N PHE A 3 10.85 0.72 -15.54
CA PHE A 3 11.78 0.65 -14.41
C PHE A 3 11.58 -0.60 -13.53
N PHE A 4 10.33 -0.86 -13.12
CA PHE A 4 10.01 -1.99 -12.24
C PHE A 4 10.30 -3.37 -12.84
N LYS A 5 10.16 -3.51 -14.16
CA LYS A 5 10.53 -4.76 -14.86
C LYS A 5 12.05 -4.95 -14.92
N TYR A 6 12.80 -3.86 -14.96
CA TYR A 6 14.26 -3.91 -14.88
C TYR A 6 14.71 -4.26 -13.45
N ALA A 7 14.11 -3.62 -12.44
CA ALA A 7 14.40 -3.91 -11.03
C ALA A 7 14.19 -5.39 -10.67
N GLU A 8 13.13 -6.03 -11.19
CA GLU A 8 12.88 -7.47 -10.99
C GLU A 8 14.06 -8.37 -11.40
N ASN A 9 14.85 -7.96 -12.42
CA ASN A 9 15.97 -8.73 -12.93
C ASN A 9 17.34 -8.30 -12.34
N GLU A 10 17.37 -7.26 -11.50
CA GLU A 10 18.59 -6.68 -10.93
C GLU A 10 18.50 -6.59 -9.40
N PRO A 11 18.83 -7.67 -8.67
CA PRO A 11 18.58 -7.79 -7.22
C PRO A 11 19.18 -6.65 -6.39
N ARG A 12 20.38 -6.18 -6.75
CA ARG A 12 21.05 -5.08 -6.05
C ARG A 12 20.30 -3.76 -6.20
N LEU A 13 19.78 -3.48 -7.39
CA LEU A 13 18.98 -2.28 -7.65
C LEU A 13 17.64 -2.36 -6.93
N ASN A 14 16.96 -3.51 -7.02
CA ASN A 14 15.70 -3.75 -6.31
C ASN A 14 15.84 -3.52 -4.81
N HIS A 15 16.90 -4.10 -4.21
CA HIS A 15 17.18 -3.92 -2.79
C HIS A 15 17.43 -2.46 -2.42
N LEU A 16 18.28 -1.75 -3.17
CA LEU A 16 18.60 -0.34 -2.90
C LEU A 16 17.35 0.55 -3.03
N PHE A 17 16.53 0.32 -4.05
CA PHE A 17 15.29 1.06 -4.25
C PHE A 17 14.32 0.84 -3.08
N ASN A 18 14.08 -0.43 -2.70
CA ASN A 18 13.19 -0.79 -1.60
C ASN A 18 13.65 -0.19 -0.25
N GLU A 19 14.96 -0.19 0.03
CA GLU A 19 15.51 0.44 1.24
C GLU A 19 15.31 1.96 1.26
N ALA A 20 15.50 2.63 0.11
CA ALA A 20 15.25 4.06 0.00
C ALA A 20 13.77 4.41 0.27
N MET A 21 12.84 3.63 -0.31
CA MET A 21 11.40 3.81 -0.09
C MET A 21 11.00 3.54 1.36
N ALA A 22 11.60 2.53 1.99
CA ALA A 22 11.38 2.22 3.41
C ALA A 22 11.87 3.35 4.32
N SER A 23 13.02 3.96 3.99
CA SER A 23 13.57 5.08 4.75
C SER A 23 12.68 6.32 4.72
N ASP A 24 12.22 6.73 3.54
CA ASP A 24 11.26 7.83 3.42
C ASP A 24 9.94 7.52 4.15
N THR A 25 9.45 6.30 3.99
CA THR A 25 8.24 5.83 4.66
C THR A 25 8.31 5.99 6.18
N ARG A 26 9.44 5.63 6.80
CA ARG A 26 9.61 5.81 8.25
C ARG A 26 9.48 7.28 8.67
N LEU A 27 10.04 8.20 7.90
CA LEU A 27 9.91 9.64 8.15
C LEU A 27 8.46 10.09 8.02
N VAL A 28 7.79 9.75 6.90
CA VAL A 28 6.39 10.11 6.66
C VAL A 28 5.47 9.57 7.75
N MET A 29 5.61 8.29 8.12
CA MET A 29 4.79 7.68 9.17
C MET A 29 5.05 8.28 10.53
N THR A 30 6.28 8.68 10.85
CA THR A 30 6.61 9.42 12.07
C THR A 30 5.80 10.72 12.14
N VAL A 31 5.76 11.48 11.06
CA VAL A 31 4.98 12.74 11.00
C VAL A 31 3.48 12.47 11.11
N LEU A 32 2.94 11.49 10.37
CA LEU A 32 1.50 11.21 10.37
C LEU A 32 1.00 10.68 11.72
N ILE A 33 1.79 9.83 12.38
CA ILE A 33 1.43 9.23 13.67
C ILE A 33 1.71 10.19 14.82
N GLN A 34 2.91 10.76 14.92
CA GLN A 34 3.31 11.58 16.07
C GLN A 34 2.73 13.00 15.97
N ASN A 35 2.96 13.70 14.86
CA ASN A 35 2.55 15.10 14.72
C ASN A 35 1.06 15.19 14.37
N GLY A 36 0.61 14.32 13.45
CA GLY A 36 -0.79 14.22 13.04
C GLY A 36 -1.67 13.47 14.02
N LYS A 37 -1.11 12.93 15.12
CA LYS A 37 -1.79 12.08 16.12
C LYS A 37 -2.57 10.90 15.50
N GLY A 38 -2.17 10.47 14.30
CA GLY A 38 -2.87 9.41 13.57
C GLY A 38 -4.32 9.75 13.19
N LEU A 39 -4.73 11.02 13.20
CA LEU A 39 -6.12 11.42 12.96
C LEU A 39 -6.67 10.88 11.63
N ILE A 40 -5.83 10.80 10.60
CA ILE A 40 -6.20 10.28 9.28
C ILE A 40 -6.53 8.78 9.28
N PHE A 41 -6.09 8.04 10.30
CA PHE A 41 -6.33 6.60 10.46
C PHE A 41 -7.46 6.29 11.46
N GLN A 42 -7.99 7.30 12.15
CA GLN A 42 -9.08 7.11 13.10
C GLN A 42 -10.38 6.71 12.39
N GLY A 43 -11.09 5.72 12.95
CA GLY A 43 -12.36 5.22 12.41
C GLY A 43 -12.23 4.30 11.20
N LEU A 44 -11.02 4.05 10.70
CA LEU A 44 -10.80 3.08 9.63
C LEU A 44 -11.02 1.65 10.14
N LYS A 45 -11.67 0.81 9.33
CA LYS A 45 -11.87 -0.63 9.62
C LYS A 45 -10.92 -1.52 8.82
N SER A 46 -10.65 -1.12 7.58
CA SER A 46 -9.71 -1.80 6.69
C SER A 46 -9.00 -0.81 5.78
N LEU A 47 -7.72 -1.08 5.52
CA LEU A 47 -6.85 -0.27 4.67
C LEU A 47 -6.07 -1.19 3.73
N VAL A 48 -5.99 -0.84 2.45
CA VAL A 48 -5.06 -1.45 1.50
C VAL A 48 -4.00 -0.43 1.14
N ASP A 49 -2.73 -0.80 1.33
CA ASP A 49 -1.57 -0.06 0.88
C ASP A 49 -1.12 -0.61 -0.47
N VAL A 50 -1.40 0.14 -1.55
CA VAL A 50 -1.16 -0.30 -2.93
C VAL A 50 0.23 0.17 -3.37
N GLY A 51 1.07 -0.78 -3.78
CA GLY A 51 2.46 -0.53 -4.19
C GLY A 51 3.37 -0.10 -3.03
N GLY A 52 3.11 -0.59 -1.82
CA GLY A 52 3.81 -0.12 -0.62
C GLY A 52 5.25 -0.64 -0.46
N GLY A 53 5.81 -1.38 -1.43
CA GLY A 53 7.21 -1.84 -1.43
C GLY A 53 7.53 -2.87 -0.35
N THR A 54 8.19 -2.47 0.73
CA THR A 54 8.59 -3.41 1.82
C THR A 54 7.49 -3.65 2.86
N GLY A 55 6.30 -3.05 2.68
CA GLY A 55 5.20 -3.14 3.64
C GLY A 55 5.43 -2.36 4.93
N THR A 56 6.43 -1.47 4.95
CA THR A 56 6.77 -0.66 6.13
C THR A 56 5.59 0.22 6.58
N ILE A 57 4.81 0.79 5.66
CA ILE A 57 3.61 1.58 6.01
C ILE A 57 2.55 0.70 6.66
N ALA A 58 2.11 -0.35 5.95
CA ALA A 58 1.05 -1.23 6.42
C ALA A 58 1.39 -1.87 7.77
N LYS A 59 2.65 -2.23 8.00
CA LYS A 59 3.15 -2.73 9.30
C LYS A 59 3.08 -1.65 10.39
N ALA A 60 3.59 -0.45 10.13
CA ALA A 60 3.53 0.64 11.11
C ALA A 60 2.08 1.01 11.49
N ILE A 61 1.16 1.01 10.53
CA ILE A 61 -0.27 1.23 10.78
C ILE A 61 -0.85 0.07 11.59
N ALA A 62 -0.60 -1.18 11.20
CA ALA A 62 -1.11 -2.36 11.88
C ALA A 62 -0.64 -2.42 13.34
N ASP A 63 0.62 -2.08 13.61
CA ASP A 63 1.20 -2.06 14.96
C ASP A 63 0.64 -0.91 15.82
N THR A 64 0.39 0.26 15.22
CA THR A 64 -0.11 1.45 15.93
C THR A 64 -1.63 1.42 16.14
N PHE A 65 -2.36 0.82 15.19
CA PHE A 65 -3.83 0.77 15.19
C PHE A 65 -4.33 -0.67 15.02
N PRO A 66 -4.31 -1.48 16.09
CA PRO A 66 -4.69 -2.91 16.04
C PRO A 66 -6.12 -3.17 15.54
N GLN A 67 -7.00 -2.16 15.59
CA GLN A 67 -8.37 -2.22 15.09
C GLN A 67 -8.49 -2.17 13.56
N ILE A 68 -7.44 -1.71 12.86
CA ILE A 68 -7.44 -1.59 11.41
C ILE A 68 -6.90 -2.88 10.80
N ASN A 69 -7.69 -3.51 9.93
CA ASN A 69 -7.22 -4.62 9.11
C ASN A 69 -6.44 -4.09 7.91
N CYS A 70 -5.13 -4.24 7.94
CA CYS A 70 -4.23 -3.76 6.89
C CYS A 70 -3.97 -4.86 5.86
N THR A 71 -4.03 -4.50 4.59
CA THR A 71 -3.59 -5.34 3.47
C THR A 71 -2.43 -4.63 2.78
N PHE A 72 -1.28 -5.26 2.79
CA PHE A 72 -0.17 -4.90 1.95
C PHE A 72 -0.38 -5.49 0.56
N PHE A 73 -0.36 -4.65 -0.48
CA PHE A 73 -0.65 -5.06 -1.85
C PHE A 73 0.46 -4.61 -2.79
N ASP A 74 1.15 -5.57 -3.41
CA ASP A 74 2.23 -5.30 -4.36
C ASP A 74 2.36 -6.45 -5.38
N LEU A 75 3.35 -6.40 -6.26
CA LEU A 75 3.66 -7.49 -7.20
C LEU A 75 4.12 -8.75 -6.44
N PRO A 76 3.86 -9.96 -7.00
CA PRO A 76 4.21 -11.22 -6.34
C PRO A 76 5.66 -11.33 -5.87
N HIS A 77 6.63 -10.87 -6.67
CA HIS A 77 8.06 -10.94 -6.32
C HIS A 77 8.46 -9.97 -5.19
N VAL A 78 7.67 -8.92 -4.94
CA VAL A 78 7.93 -7.95 -3.87
C VAL A 78 7.48 -8.52 -2.52
N ILE A 79 6.39 -9.29 -2.52
CA ILE A 79 5.80 -9.82 -1.29
C ILE A 79 6.36 -11.20 -0.88
N GLU A 80 7.23 -11.77 -1.71
CA GLU A 80 7.77 -13.11 -1.50
C GLU A 80 8.54 -13.19 -0.18
N GLY A 81 8.25 -14.19 0.64
CA GLY A 81 8.87 -14.39 1.95
C GLY A 81 8.38 -13.46 3.07
N LEU A 82 7.38 -12.61 2.83
CA LEU A 82 6.77 -11.78 3.87
C LEU A 82 5.65 -12.52 4.60
N GLU A 83 5.70 -12.49 5.93
CA GLU A 83 4.70 -13.12 6.79
C GLU A 83 3.74 -12.09 7.39
N GLY A 84 2.44 -12.42 7.31
CA GLY A 84 1.35 -11.67 7.92
C GLY A 84 1.39 -11.62 9.45
N SER A 85 0.59 -10.74 10.01
CA SER A 85 0.27 -10.71 11.44
C SER A 85 -1.26 -10.78 11.63
N LYS A 86 -1.74 -10.74 12.87
CA LYS A 86 -3.17 -10.87 13.20
C LYS A 86 -4.06 -9.89 12.40
N ASN A 87 -3.59 -8.67 12.17
CA ASN A 87 -4.31 -7.60 11.45
C ASN A 87 -3.57 -7.12 10.19
N LEU A 88 -2.55 -7.86 9.72
CA LEU A 88 -1.79 -7.54 8.51
C LEU A 88 -1.75 -8.74 7.57
N ARG A 89 -2.17 -8.53 6.31
CA ARG A 89 -2.12 -9.55 5.25
C ARG A 89 -1.34 -9.05 4.05
N PHE A 90 -0.70 -9.96 3.34
CA PHE A 90 0.07 -9.69 2.12
C PHE A 90 -0.67 -10.25 0.92
N VAL A 91 -0.81 -9.46 -0.15
CA VAL A 91 -1.50 -9.87 -1.39
C VAL A 91 -0.66 -9.48 -2.60
N GLY A 92 -0.20 -10.48 -3.34
CA GLY A 92 0.67 -10.32 -4.49
C GLY A 92 -0.11 -10.34 -5.80
N ARG A 93 -0.45 -9.18 -6.38
CA ARG A 93 -1.13 -9.06 -7.67
C ARG A 93 -0.82 -7.72 -8.34
N ASP A 94 -1.19 -7.62 -9.61
CA ASP A 94 -1.10 -6.37 -10.37
C ASP A 94 -2.29 -5.43 -10.07
N MET A 95 -1.99 -4.19 -9.67
CA MET A 95 -2.99 -3.14 -9.39
C MET A 95 -3.84 -2.76 -10.62
N PHE A 96 -3.34 -2.95 -11.83
CA PHE A 96 -4.09 -2.70 -13.05
C PHE A 96 -5.20 -3.74 -13.28
N ASN A 97 -5.08 -4.92 -12.65
CA ASN A 97 -6.05 -5.99 -12.76
C ASN A 97 -7.12 -5.91 -11.65
N SER A 98 -6.70 -6.01 -10.38
CA SER A 98 -7.62 -6.00 -9.24
C SER A 98 -6.92 -5.55 -7.96
N ILE A 99 -7.59 -4.69 -7.18
CA ILE A 99 -7.15 -4.29 -5.83
C ILE A 99 -8.09 -4.96 -4.80
N PRO A 100 -7.57 -5.51 -3.68
CA PRO A 100 -8.38 -6.12 -2.62
C PRO A 100 -9.39 -5.15 -2.03
N SER A 101 -10.54 -5.66 -1.62
CA SER A 101 -11.59 -4.80 -1.06
C SER A 101 -11.20 -4.23 0.30
N ALA A 102 -11.37 -2.92 0.48
CA ALA A 102 -11.15 -2.22 1.74
C ALA A 102 -11.92 -0.91 1.81
N ASN A 103 -12.13 -0.39 3.02
CA ASN A 103 -12.80 0.89 3.21
C ASN A 103 -11.89 2.09 2.87
N THR A 104 -10.57 1.87 2.81
CA THR A 104 -9.60 2.91 2.50
C THR A 104 -8.48 2.33 1.66
N ILE A 105 -8.07 3.08 0.65
CA ILE A 105 -6.92 2.77 -0.21
C ILE A 105 -5.87 3.86 0.03
N LEU A 106 -4.64 3.44 0.30
CA LEU A 106 -3.47 4.30 0.39
C LEU A 106 -2.63 4.14 -0.88
N LEU A 107 -2.24 5.28 -1.45
CA LEU A 107 -1.38 5.38 -2.64
C LEU A 107 -0.22 6.32 -2.30
N LYS A 108 0.83 5.81 -1.64
CA LYS A 108 2.05 6.60 -1.41
C LYS A 108 3.01 6.39 -2.57
N TRP A 109 3.41 7.48 -3.22
CA TRP A 109 4.40 7.44 -4.31
C TRP A 109 4.05 6.48 -5.45
N ILE A 110 2.76 6.37 -5.77
CA ILE A 110 2.29 5.52 -6.88
C ILE A 110 2.00 6.38 -8.09
N LEU A 111 1.05 7.30 -8.00
CA LEU A 111 0.52 8.01 -9.17
C LEU A 111 1.56 8.85 -9.92
N HIS A 112 2.66 9.26 -9.28
CA HIS A 112 3.70 10.03 -9.96
C HIS A 112 4.55 9.20 -10.95
N ASP A 113 4.52 7.87 -10.86
CA ASP A 113 5.27 6.97 -11.74
C ASP A 113 4.56 6.73 -13.08
N TRP A 114 3.30 7.14 -13.18
CA TRP A 114 2.39 6.71 -14.25
C TRP A 114 1.88 7.89 -15.07
N SER A 115 1.59 7.60 -16.34
CA SER A 115 0.87 8.54 -17.20
C SER A 115 -0.53 8.82 -16.65
N ASP A 116 -1.12 9.97 -16.99
CA ASP A 116 -2.50 10.30 -16.59
C ASP A 116 -3.50 9.20 -16.96
N GLY A 117 -3.33 8.59 -18.14
CA GLY A 117 -4.17 7.48 -18.60
C GLY A 117 -4.07 6.25 -17.71
N ASP A 118 -2.88 5.93 -17.22
CA ASP A 118 -2.65 4.81 -16.30
C ASP A 118 -3.09 5.16 -14.87
N CYS A 119 -2.88 6.40 -14.42
CA CYS A 119 -3.43 6.92 -13.16
C CYS A 119 -4.96 6.76 -13.12
N ILE A 120 -5.66 7.09 -14.21
CA ILE A 120 -7.12 6.90 -14.29
C ILE A 120 -7.50 5.42 -14.17
N LYS A 121 -6.74 4.50 -14.78
CA LYS A 121 -6.99 3.06 -14.64
C LYS A 121 -6.81 2.61 -13.19
N ILE A 122 -5.71 3.00 -12.55
CA ILE A 122 -5.42 2.69 -11.14
C ILE A 122 -6.54 3.22 -10.23
N LEU A 123 -6.95 4.47 -10.40
CA LEU A 123 -8.00 5.10 -9.60
C LEU A 123 -9.37 4.44 -9.82
N LYS A 124 -9.68 3.97 -11.04
CA LYS A 124 -10.88 3.15 -11.30
C LYS A 124 -10.85 1.83 -10.52
N LYS A 125 -9.70 1.15 -10.48
CA LYS A 125 -9.52 -0.07 -9.67
C LYS A 125 -9.64 0.20 -8.17
N CYS A 126 -9.13 1.33 -7.70
CA CYS A 126 -9.32 1.75 -6.31
C CYS A 126 -10.81 1.96 -6.00
N LYS A 127 -11.55 2.62 -6.91
CA LYS A 127 -13.00 2.82 -6.76
C LYS A 127 -13.79 1.52 -6.75
N GLU A 128 -13.42 0.55 -7.58
CA GLU A 128 -14.04 -0.80 -7.59
C GLU A 128 -13.80 -1.56 -6.29
N ALA A 129 -12.63 -1.36 -5.66
CA ALA A 129 -12.25 -2.03 -4.42
C ALA A 129 -12.97 -1.51 -3.17
N ILE A 130 -13.39 -0.24 -3.17
CA ILE A 130 -14.07 0.38 -2.02
C ILE A 130 -15.54 -0.06 -2.00
N PRO A 131 -15.99 -0.80 -0.96
CA PRO A 131 -17.40 -1.17 -0.83
C PRO A 131 -18.27 0.08 -0.81
N ARG A 132 -19.42 0.03 -1.50
CA ARG A 132 -20.44 1.06 -1.31
C ARG A 132 -20.83 1.08 0.16
N ARG A 133 -20.90 2.27 0.78
CA ARG A 133 -21.56 2.40 2.07
C ARG A 133 -22.96 1.83 1.90
N MET A 134 -23.31 0.79 2.65
CA MET A 134 -24.73 0.50 2.83
C MET A 134 -25.27 1.73 3.56
N GLU A 135 -26.15 2.47 2.91
CA GLU A 135 -26.95 3.49 3.59
C GLU A 135 -27.67 2.75 4.72
N GLU A 136 -27.24 3.01 5.95
CA GLU A 136 -28.02 2.67 7.14
C GLU A 136 -29.34 3.42 6.98
N ARG A 137 -30.38 2.69 6.55
CA ARG A 137 -31.77 3.11 6.65
C ARG A 137 -32.24 2.97 8.08
#